data_AF-A0A2P2I944-F1
#
_entry.id   AF-A0A2P2I944-F1
#
_cell.length_a   1.000
_cell.length_b   1.000
_cell.length_c   1.000
_cell.angle_alpha   90.00
_cell.angle_beta   90.00
_cell.angle_gamma   90.00
#
_symmetry.space_group_name_H-M   'P 1'
#
loop_
_entity.id
_entity.type
_entity.pdbx_description
1 polymer ?
#
loop_
_entity_poly.entity_id
_entity_poly.type
_entity_poly.pdbx_seq_one_letter_code
_entity_poly.pdbx_strand_id
1 'polypeptide(L)'
;EVVREGNRSHAVYQVRVVHRDPSGKQELWHVFRRYSDFHDFHLAISSKFLDLGSLSFPSKKMLNNLAAWFLEKRRSELNEWLTAIVSPPALQSHPGLQDLLLKFLDHTPYHQQYTLAKRV
;
A
#
# COMPACT_ATOMS: atom_id res chain seq x y z
N GLU A 1 -13.03 1.87 3.40
CA GLU A 1 -14.43 1.41 3.27
C GLU A 1 -14.49 -0.10 3.04
N VAL A 2 -15.64 -0.75 3.28
CA VAL A 2 -15.84 -2.16 2.94
C VAL A 2 -16.59 -2.24 1.62
N VAL A 3 -15.96 -2.85 0.61
CA VAL A 3 -16.51 -3.03 -0.74
C VAL A 3 -17.01 -4.47 -0.90
N ARG A 4 -18.17 -4.63 -1.54
CA ARG A 4 -18.75 -5.93 -1.90
C ARG A 4 -18.52 -6.21 -3.38
N GLU A 5 -17.97 -7.38 -3.69
CA GLU A 5 -17.72 -7.85 -5.05
C GLU A 5 -18.27 -9.29 -5.16
N GLY A 6 -19.45 -9.43 -5.76
CA GLY A 6 -20.21 -10.68 -5.76
C GLY A 6 -20.48 -11.17 -4.34
N ASN A 7 -20.05 -12.39 -4.02
CA ASN A 7 -20.20 -13.00 -2.69
C ASN A 7 -19.05 -12.69 -1.73
N ARG A 8 -18.09 -11.85 -2.12
CA ARG A 8 -16.91 -11.51 -1.31
C ARG A 8 -16.98 -10.06 -0.85
N SER A 9 -16.57 -9.82 0.38
CA SER A 9 -16.41 -8.48 0.95
C SER A 9 -14.95 -8.27 1.33
N HIS A 10 -14.41 -7.09 1.04
CA HIS A 10 -13.05 -6.73 1.42
C HIS A 10 -12.97 -5.25 1.80
N ALA A 11 -12.04 -4.91 2.69
CA ALA A 11 -11.74 -3.52 3.00
C ALA A 11 -10.79 -2.92 1.98
N VAL A 12 -11.11 -1.71 1.52
CA VAL A 12 -10.27 -0.85 0.68
C VAL A 12 -9.87 0.36 1.52
N TYR A 13 -8.57 0.67 1.51
CA TYR A 13 -7.98 1.82 2.16
C TYR A 13 -7.74 2.91 1.11
N GLN A 14 -8.20 4.13 1.41
CA GLN A 14 -7.85 5.31 0.65
C GLN A 14 -6.53 5.87 1.19
N VAL A 15 -5.49 5.86 0.36
CA VAL A 15 -4.18 6.44 0.68
C VAL A 15 -4.10 7.80 0.00
N ARG A 16 -3.84 8.85 0.79
CA ARG A 16 -3.59 10.19 0.26
C ARG A 16 -2.10 10.34 -0.01
N VAL A 17 -1.75 10.55 -1.26
CA VAL A 17 -0.35 10.73 -1.71
C VAL A 17 -0.11 12.21 -1.95
N VAL A 18 1.02 12.71 -1.45
CA VAL A 18 1.53 14.05 -1.75
C VAL A 18 2.91 13.87 -2.33
N HIS A 19 3.04 14.16 -3.61
CA HIS A 19 4.32 14.15 -4.30
C HIS A 19 4.80 15.58 -4.47
N ARG A 20 6.07 15.81 -4.17
CA ARG A 20 6.74 17.09 -4.39
C ARG A 20 7.92 16.85 -5.32
N ASP A 21 7.91 17.50 -6.47
CA ASP A 21 9.03 17.41 -7.40
C ASP A 21 10.20 18.33 -6.96
N PRO A 22 11.38 18.21 -7.59
CA PRO A 22 12.52 19.06 -7.26
C PRO A 22 12.30 20.57 -7.52
N SER A 23 11.32 20.94 -8.34
CA SER A 23 10.95 22.35 -8.56
C SER A 23 10.10 22.92 -7.42
N GLY A 24 9.63 22.07 -6.50
CA GLY A 24 8.76 22.43 -5.39
C GLY A 24 7.27 22.33 -5.72
N LYS A 25 6.91 21.96 -6.95
CA LYS A 25 5.51 21.74 -7.34
C LYS A 25 4.97 20.54 -6.57
N GLN A 26 3.76 20.68 -6.04
CA GLN A 26 3.06 19.62 -5.32
C GLN A 26 1.91 19.06 -6.15
N GLU A 27 1.84 17.73 -6.18
CA GLU A 27 0.73 16.98 -6.73
C GLU A 27 0.12 16.13 -5.62
N LEU A 28 -1.21 16.06 -5.60
CA LEU A 28 -1.97 15.36 -4.58
C LEU A 28 -2.98 14.46 -5.27
N TRP A 29 -3.00 13.21 -4.87
CA TRP A 29 -4.01 12.27 -5.35
C TRP A 29 -4.35 11.23 -4.29
N HIS A 30 -5.37 10.45 -4.61
CA HIS A 30 -5.79 9.31 -3.82
C HIS A 30 -5.60 8.03 -4.60
N VAL A 31 -5.06 7.02 -3.92
CA VAL A 31 -5.07 5.64 -4.42
C VAL A 31 -5.88 4.77 -3.48
N PHE A 32 -6.42 3.70 -4.04
CA PHE A 32 -7.31 2.78 -3.35
C PHE A 32 -6.65 1.40 -3.38
N ARG A 33 -6.31 0.88 -2.19
CA ARG A 33 -5.55 -0.36 -2.03
C ARG A 33 -6.19 -1.25 -0.97
N ARG A 34 -6.25 -2.55 -1.23
CA ARG A 34 -6.59 -3.56 -0.22
C ARG A 34 -5.36 -3.92 0.58
N TYR A 35 -5.60 -4.50 1.76
CA TYR A 35 -4.55 -5.11 2.56
C TYR A 35 -3.67 -6.10 1.76
N SER A 36 -4.26 -6.90 0.85
CA SER A 36 -3.48 -7.82 -0.01
C SER A 36 -2.46 -7.08 -0.86
N ASP A 37 -2.81 -5.91 -1.37
CA ASP A 37 -1.96 -5.14 -2.27
C ASP A 37 -0.75 -4.59 -1.50
N PHE A 38 -0.98 -4.10 -0.27
CA PHE A 38 0.09 -3.74 0.65
C PHE A 38 0.98 -4.92 1.01
N HIS A 39 0.38 -6.09 1.27
CA HIS A 39 1.12 -7.29 1.66
C HIS A 39 2.00 -7.81 0.51
N ASP A 40 1.47 -7.86 -0.70
CA ASP A 40 2.23 -8.28 -1.88
C ASP A 40 3.36 -7.29 -2.18
N PHE A 41 3.11 -5.99 -1.99
CA PHE A 41 4.14 -4.97 -2.08
C PHE A 41 5.21 -5.13 -0.98
N HIS A 42 4.82 -5.42 0.26
CA HIS A 42 5.74 -5.72 1.36
C HIS A 42 6.63 -6.93 1.04
N LEU A 43 6.07 -8.02 0.51
CA LEU A 43 6.86 -9.18 0.07
C LEU A 43 7.85 -8.80 -1.03
N ALA A 44 7.41 -8.01 -2.01
CA ALA A 44 8.26 -7.57 -3.13
C ALA A 44 9.45 -6.74 -2.65
N ILE A 45 9.24 -5.76 -1.76
CA ILE A 45 10.35 -4.95 -1.22
C ILE A 45 11.23 -5.77 -0.28
N SER A 46 10.67 -6.68 0.53
CA SER A 46 11.44 -7.52 1.47
C SER A 46 12.36 -8.48 0.74
N SER A 47 11.95 -8.96 -0.44
CA SER A 47 12.79 -9.82 -1.29
C SER A 47 13.99 -9.09 -1.91
N LYS A 48 13.90 -7.77 -2.06
CA LYS A 48 14.95 -6.93 -2.67
C LYS A 48 15.83 -6.22 -1.64
N PHE A 49 15.23 -5.82 -0.52
CA PHE A 49 15.83 -5.02 0.55
C PHE A 49 15.52 -5.71 1.88
N LEU A 50 16.45 -6.56 2.34
CA LEU A 50 16.23 -7.47 3.46
C LEU A 50 15.93 -6.73 4.77
N ASP A 51 16.57 -5.59 5.00
CA ASP A 51 16.36 -4.73 6.16
C ASP A 51 14.95 -4.13 6.20
N LEU A 52 14.39 -3.73 5.05
CA LEU A 52 12.99 -3.28 4.97
C LEU A 52 11.99 -4.41 5.28
N GLY A 53 12.38 -5.68 5.12
CA GLY A 53 11.59 -6.83 5.53
C GLY A 53 11.48 -7.01 7.05
N SER A 54 12.35 -6.36 7.82
CA SER A 54 12.29 -6.35 9.29
C SER A 54 11.30 -5.34 9.87
N LEU A 55 10.77 -4.43 9.03
CA LEU A 55 9.78 -3.45 9.46
C LEU A 55 8.48 -4.15 9.90
N SER A 56 7.91 -3.68 11.01
CA SER A 56 6.62 -4.16 11.49
C SER A 56 5.56 -4.01 10.40
N PHE A 57 4.86 -5.10 10.10
CA PHE A 57 3.78 -5.13 9.13
C PHE A 57 2.54 -5.80 9.76
N PRO A 58 1.32 -5.25 9.56
CA PRO A 58 0.12 -5.83 10.14
C PRO A 58 -0.10 -7.27 9.68
N SER A 59 -0.32 -8.18 10.63
CA SER A 59 -0.46 -9.60 10.33
C SER A 59 -1.72 -9.93 9.52
N LYS A 60 -1.62 -11.02 8.77
CA LYS A 60 -2.77 -11.64 8.09
C LYS A 60 -3.71 -12.21 9.14
N LYS A 61 -4.95 -11.72 9.17
CA LYS A 61 -6.04 -12.25 10.00
C LYS A 61 -7.17 -12.71 9.09
N MET A 62 -7.59 -13.96 9.26
CA MET A 62 -8.60 -14.61 8.42
C MET A 62 -10.02 -14.55 9.02
N LEU A 63 -10.13 -14.38 10.35
CA LEU A 63 -11.41 -14.30 11.07
C LEU A 63 -11.71 -12.87 11.55
N ASN A 64 -12.95 -12.42 11.39
CA ASN A 64 -13.44 -11.08 11.79
C ASN A 64 -12.56 -9.92 11.29
N ASN A 65 -11.95 -10.09 10.12
CA ASN A 65 -11.03 -9.11 9.54
C ASN A 65 -11.72 -7.85 8.99
N LEU A 66 -13.04 -7.81 9.00
CA LEU A 66 -13.87 -6.64 8.66
C LEU A 66 -14.45 -5.94 9.90
N ALA A 67 -14.11 -6.39 11.12
CA ALA A 67 -14.52 -5.70 12.34
C ALA A 67 -13.91 -4.30 12.39
N ALA A 68 -14.70 -3.28 12.71
CA ALA A 68 -14.29 -1.87 12.63
C ALA A 68 -13.00 -1.56 13.42
N TRP A 69 -12.90 -2.02 14.67
CA TRP A 69 -11.69 -1.84 15.50
C TRP A 69 -10.43 -2.43 14.86
N PHE A 70 -10.59 -3.53 14.12
CA PHE A 70 -9.49 -4.22 13.46
C PHE A 70 -9.09 -3.51 12.17
N LEU A 71 -10.07 -3.00 11.42
CA LEU A 71 -9.81 -2.16 10.25
C LEU A 71 -9.06 -0.89 10.62
N GLU A 72 -9.42 -0.25 11.74
CA GLU A 72 -8.72 0.93 12.25
C GLU A 72 -7.31 0.63 12.73
N LYS A 73 -7.12 -0.45 13.51
CA LYS A 73 -5.77 -0.89 13.93
C LYS A 73 -4.87 -1.13 12.72
N ARG A 74 -5.37 -1.90 11.76
CA ARG A 74 -4.64 -2.22 10.52
C ARG A 74 -4.36 -0.95 9.69
N ARG A 75 -5.29 0.01 9.65
CA ARG A 75 -5.06 1.30 8.98
C ARG A 75 -3.89 2.05 9.59
N SER A 76 -3.80 2.11 10.93
CA SER A 76 -2.68 2.73 11.65
C SER A 76 -1.37 2.04 11.31
N GLU A 77 -1.32 0.71 11.45
CA GLU A 77 -0.10 -0.08 11.20
C GLU A 77 0.36 0.02 9.75
N LEU A 78 -0.56 0.02 8.77
CA LEU A 78 -0.22 0.24 7.36
C LEU A 78 0.32 1.65 7.11
N ASN A 79 -0.23 2.67 7.77
CA ASN A 79 0.23 4.05 7.63
C ASN A 79 1.62 4.25 8.22
N GLU A 80 1.88 3.68 9.40
CA GLU A 80 3.20 3.69 10.04
C GLU A 80 4.24 2.99 9.15
N TRP A 81 3.92 1.79 8.66
CA TRP A 81 4.78 1.05 7.74
C TRP A 81 5.08 1.83 6.46
N LEU A 82 4.05 2.37 5.79
CA LEU A 82 4.22 3.13 4.56
C LEU A 82 5.07 4.39 4.80
N THR A 83 4.86 5.08 5.93
CA THR A 83 5.65 6.26 6.32
C THR A 83 7.13 5.92 6.51
N ALA A 84 7.44 4.76 7.10
CA ALA A 84 8.82 4.32 7.28
C ALA A 84 9.55 4.11 5.94
N ILE A 85 8.89 3.46 4.97
CA ILE A 85 9.52 3.14 3.68
C ILE A 85 9.58 4.32 2.70
N VAL A 86 8.71 5.34 2.83
CA VAL A 86 8.78 6.58 2.03
C VAL A 86 9.71 7.63 2.64
N SER A 87 10.33 7.33 3.80
CA SER A 87 11.20 8.28 4.48
C SER A 87 12.45 8.61 3.65
N PRO A 88 13.00 9.84 3.76
CA PRO A 88 14.23 10.18 3.03
C PRO A 88 15.39 9.20 3.27
N PRO A 89 15.67 8.73 4.51
CA PRO A 89 16.72 7.72 4.73
C PRO A 89 16.45 6.41 3.99
N ALA A 90 15.20 5.93 3.97
CA ALA A 90 14.84 4.71 3.26
C ALA A 90 15.03 4.86 1.76
N LEU A 91 14.60 5.98 1.18
CA LEU A 91 14.75 6.26 -0.26
C LEU A 91 16.22 6.42 -0.67
N GLN A 92 17.04 7.06 0.16
CA GLN A 92 18.47 7.27 -0.12
C GLN A 92 19.28 5.97 -0.01
N SER A 93 18.93 5.10 0.93
CA SER A 93 19.67 3.86 1.19
C SER A 93 19.29 2.72 0.25
N HIS A 94 18.17 2.84 -0.49
CA HIS A 94 17.63 1.77 -1.33
C HIS A 94 17.37 2.24 -2.78
N PRO A 95 18.40 2.22 -3.64
CA PRO A 95 18.23 2.50 -5.06
C PRO A 95 17.13 1.63 -5.69
N GLY A 96 16.21 2.27 -6.42
CA GLY A 96 15.05 1.61 -7.05
C GLY A 96 13.84 1.42 -6.14
N LEU A 97 13.91 1.72 -4.84
CA LEU A 97 12.72 1.73 -3.97
C LEU A 97 11.70 2.78 -4.41
N GLN A 98 12.18 3.94 -4.87
CA GLN A 98 11.32 5.02 -5.36
C GLN A 98 10.44 4.57 -6.53
N ASP A 99 10.98 3.86 -7.53
CA ASP A 99 10.21 3.39 -8.68
C ASP A 99 9.12 2.39 -8.27
N LEU A 100 9.45 1.53 -7.31
CA LEU A 100 8.51 0.56 -6.74
C LEU A 100 7.38 1.24 -5.96
N LEU A 101 7.72 2.26 -5.17
CA LEU A 101 6.74 3.08 -4.44
C LEU A 101 5.85 3.87 -5.39
N LEU A 102 6.43 4.53 -6.40
CA LEU A 102 5.67 5.25 -7.41
C LEU A 102 4.70 4.32 -8.13
N LYS A 103 5.14 3.11 -8.53
CA LYS A 103 4.24 2.12 -9.14
C LYS A 103 3.13 1.67 -8.19
N PHE A 104 3.43 1.45 -6.91
CA PHE A 104 2.42 1.06 -5.92
C PHE A 104 1.44 2.19 -5.61
N LEU A 105 1.91 3.43 -5.58
CA LEU A 105 1.16 4.64 -5.26
C LEU A 105 0.67 5.38 -6.50
N ASP A 106 0.79 4.79 -7.69
CA ASP A 106 0.32 5.40 -8.94
C ASP A 106 -1.21 5.48 -8.99
N HIS A 107 -1.71 6.42 -9.79
CA HIS A 107 -3.11 6.76 -10.05
C HIS A 107 -3.97 5.60 -10.58
N THR A 108 -3.46 4.37 -10.63
CA THR A 108 -4.22 3.22 -11.11
C THR A 108 -5.48 3.02 -10.24
N PRO A 109 -6.69 3.16 -10.85
CA PRO A 109 -7.93 2.92 -10.14
C PRO A 109 -7.97 1.48 -9.65
N TYR A 110 -8.45 1.28 -8.43
CA TYR A 110 -8.62 -0.03 -7.80
C TYR A 110 -9.26 -1.05 -8.77
N HIS A 111 -10.35 -0.68 -9.46
CA HIS A 111 -11.06 -1.55 -10.41
C HIS A 111 -10.27 -1.91 -11.68
N GLN A 112 -9.32 -1.07 -12.11
CA GLN A 112 -8.56 -1.30 -13.34
C GLN A 112 -7.49 -2.38 -13.13
N GLN A 113 -6.91 -2.50 -11.93
CA GLN A 113 -5.97 -3.56 -11.58
C GLN A 113 -6.62 -4.97 -11.57
N TYR A 114 -7.86 -5.13 -11.08
CA TYR A 114 -8.55 -6.44 -11.05
C TYR A 114 -9.06 -6.89 -12.41
N THR A 115 -9.49 -5.95 -13.26
CA THR A 115 -9.99 -6.28 -14.59
C THR A 115 -8.86 -6.72 -15.53
N LEU A 116 -7.66 -6.13 -15.38
CA LEU A 116 -6.48 -6.50 -16.17
C LEU A 116 -5.83 -7.80 -15.69
N ALA A 117 -5.79 -8.06 -14.37
CA ALA A 117 -5.21 -9.29 -13.82
C ALA A 117 -6.04 -10.57 -14.09
N LYS A 118 -7.32 -10.45 -14.50
CA LYS A 118 -8.16 -11.59 -14.94
C LYS A 118 -8.13 -11.85 -16.45
N ARG A 119 -7.39 -11.04 -17.22
CA ARG A 119 -7.31 -11.14 -18.69
C ARG A 119 -5.98 -11.74 -19.18
N VAL A 120 -5.17 -12.31 -18.30
CA VAL A 120 -3.92 -13.03 -18.62
C VAL A 120 -4.09 -14.49 -18.27
#